data_AF-A0A094PW35-F1
#
_entry.id   AF-A0A094PW35-F1
#
_cell.length_a   1.000
_cell.length_b   1.000
_cell.length_c   1.000
_cell.angle_alpha   90.00
_cell.angle_beta   90.00
_cell.angle_gamma   90.00
#
_symmetry.space_group_name_H-M   'P 1'
#
loop_
_entity.id
_entity.type
_entity.pdbx_description
1 polymer ?
#
loop_
_entity_poly.entity_id
_entity_poly.type
_entity_poly.pdbx_seq_one_letter_code
_entity_poly.pdbx_strand_id
1 'polypeptide(L)' 'MHMDEPHAPLESPSWLAPVMVANFLIGLFWIVTFYVSEVRYPIPGIGNWNMIVGFTFIGIGFSLATKWR' A
#
# COMPACT_ATOMS: atom_id res chain seq x y z
N MET A 1 16.28 10.81 -44.50
CA MET A 1 14.95 10.59 -43.89
C MET A 1 15.21 10.06 -42.49
N HIS A 2 15.26 10.95 -41.51
CA HIS A 2 15.56 10.63 -40.12
C HIS A 2 14.23 10.65 -39.37
N MET A 3 13.76 9.47 -38.98
CA MET A 3 12.58 9.29 -38.10
C MET A 3 12.92 8.16 -37.10
N ASP A 4 13.87 8.46 -36.23
CA ASP A 4 13.86 8.06 -34.82
C ASP A 4 12.50 8.54 -34.21
N GLU A 5 11.74 7.85 -33.37
CA GLU A 5 11.99 6.85 -32.32
C GLU A 5 10.74 5.94 -32.15
N PRO A 6 10.88 4.68 -31.69
CA PRO A 6 9.74 3.91 -31.20
C PRO A 6 9.13 4.60 -29.97
N HIS A 7 7.84 4.91 -30.02
CA HIS A 7 7.09 5.33 -28.85
C HIS A 7 7.06 4.15 -27.87
N ALA A 8 8.01 4.11 -26.93
CA ALA A 8 7.93 3.24 -25.78
C ALA A 8 6.55 3.48 -25.14
N PRO A 9 5.74 2.44 -24.92
CA PRO A 9 4.55 2.57 -24.11
C PRO A 9 4.96 3.28 -22.82
N LEU A 10 4.13 4.20 -22.32
CA LEU A 10 4.31 4.73 -20.98
C LEU A 10 4.16 3.54 -20.02
N GLU A 11 5.26 2.84 -19.77
CA GLU A 11 5.32 1.74 -18.83
C GLU A 11 5.24 2.41 -17.47
N SER A 12 4.06 2.33 -16.86
CA SER A 12 3.91 2.64 -15.44
C SER A 12 5.04 1.89 -14.71
N PRO A 13 5.85 2.58 -13.86
CA PRO A 13 7.06 1.99 -13.34
C PRO A 13 6.75 0.61 -12.74
N SER A 14 7.42 -0.44 -13.22
CA SER A 14 7.17 -1.82 -12.78
C SER A 14 7.30 -1.99 -11.25
N TRP A 15 7.93 -1.03 -10.56
CA TRP A 15 8.06 -0.93 -9.11
C TRP A 15 6.80 -0.43 -8.39
N LEU A 16 5.90 0.29 -9.08
CA LEU A 16 4.67 0.82 -8.49
C LEU A 16 3.71 -0.31 -8.10
N ALA A 17 3.58 -1.33 -8.96
CA ALA A 17 2.77 -2.52 -8.69
C ALA A 17 3.21 -3.29 -7.42
N PRO A 18 4.49 -3.70 -7.26
CA PRO A 18 4.93 -4.38 -6.05
C PRO A 18 4.87 -3.50 -4.80
N VAL A 19 5.12 -2.19 -4.89
CA VAL A 19 4.97 -1.28 -3.73
C VAL A 19 3.51 -1.15 -3.30
N MET A 20 2.57 -1.06 -4.25
CA MET A 20 1.14 -1.07 -3.97
C MET A 20 0.73 -2.36 -3.26
N VAL A 21 1.13 -3.52 -3.79
CA VAL A 21 0.83 -4.83 -3.20
C VAL A 21 1.46 -4.97 -1.82
N ALA A 22 2.73 -4.59 -1.64
CA ALA A 22 3.39 -4.63 -0.34
C ALA A 22 2.64 -3.77 0.69
N ASN A 23 2.20 -2.58 0.30
CA ASN A 23 1.48 -1.69 1.20
C ASN A 23 0.07 -2.21 1.55
N PHE A 24 -0.62 -2.86 0.61
CA PHE A 24 -1.86 -3.59 0.90
C PHE A 24 -1.65 -4.77 1.85
N LEU A 25 -0.58 -5.57 1.64
CA LEU A 25 -0.24 -6.70 2.50
C LEU A 25 0.10 -6.24 3.92
N ILE A 26 0.86 -5.15 4.06
CA ILE A 26 1.19 -4.56 5.37
C ILE A 26 -0.08 -4.08 6.07
N GLY A 27 -0.96 -3.35 5.36
CA GLY A 27 -2.24 -2.90 5.92
C GLY A 27 -3.14 -4.05 6.34
N LEU A 28 -3.26 -5.09 5.51
CA LEU A 28 -4.04 -6.29 5.81
C LEU A 28 -3.47 -7.03 7.03
N PHE A 29 -2.15 -7.27 7.05
CA PHE A 29 -1.47 -7.94 8.15
C PHE A 29 -1.66 -7.18 9.47
N TRP A 30 -1.63 -5.84 9.42
CA TRP A 30 -1.85 -4.99 10.59
C TRP A 30 -3.28 -5.12 11.13
N ILE A 31 -4.29 -5.02 10.25
CA ILE A 31 -5.70 -5.15 10.62
C ILE A 31 -5.98 -6.55 11.19
N VAL A 32 -5.47 -7.60 10.54
CA VAL A 32 -5.61 -8.99 11.01
C VAL A 32 -4.98 -9.17 12.38
N THR A 33 -3.73 -8.70 12.57
CA THR A 33 -3.04 -8.79 13.87
C THR A 33 -3.81 -8.06 14.96
N PHE A 34 -4.29 -6.85 14.67
CA PHE A 34 -5.09 -6.05 15.61
C PHE A 34 -6.39 -6.75 16.02
N TYR A 35 -7.08 -7.36 15.05
CA TYR A 35 -8.36 -8.02 15.28
C TYR A 35 -8.19 -9.35 16.03
N VAL A 36 -7.22 -10.17 15.64
CA VAL A 36 -6.89 -11.44 16.31
C VAL A 36 -6.44 -11.22 17.75
N SER A 37 -5.79 -10.09 18.01
CA SER A 37 -5.22 -9.79 19.32
C SER A 37 -6.19 -9.07 20.26
N GLU A 38 -7.49 -8.98 19.92
CA GLU A 38 -8.51 -8.30 20.72
C GLU A 38 -8.07 -6.89 21.15
N VAL A 39 -7.56 -6.07 20.22
CA VAL A 39 -7.11 -4.68 20.47
C VAL A 39 -5.81 -4.59 21.31
N ARG A 40 -5.17 -5.72 21.66
CA ARG A 40 -3.99 -5.76 22.54
C ARG A 40 -2.65 -5.70 21.81
N TYR A 41 -2.59 -5.99 20.52
CA TYR A 41 -1.38 -5.94 19.69
C TYR A 41 -1.69 -5.24 18.35
N PRO A 42 -0.71 -4.73 17.59
CA PRO A 42 0.75 -4.86 17.74
C PRO A 42 1.41 -3.99 18.82
N ILE A 43 0.78 -2.88 19.24
CA ILE A 43 1.26 -2.06 20.37
C ILE A 43 0.26 -2.15 21.53
N PRO A 44 0.58 -2.88 22.62
CA PRO A 44 -0.25 -2.93 23.82
C PRO A 44 -0.30 -1.56 24.50
N GLY A 45 -1.48 -1.16 24.97
CA GLY A 45 -1.71 0.09 25.71
C GLY A 45 -2.12 1.30 24.85
N ILE A 46 -2.07 1.19 23.52
CA ILE A 46 -2.48 2.24 22.56
C ILE A 46 -3.98 2.16 22.19
N GLY A 47 -4.65 1.03 22.48
CA GLY A 47 -6.09 0.86 22.27
C GLY A 47 -6.49 0.99 20.80
N ASN A 48 -7.55 1.75 20.52
CA ASN A 48 -8.14 1.90 19.18
C ASN A 48 -7.22 2.58 18.15
N TRP A 49 -6.13 3.20 18.59
CA TRP A 49 -5.22 3.91 17.69
C TRP A 49 -4.44 2.97 16.75
N ASN A 50 -4.31 1.68 17.11
CA ASN A 50 -3.81 0.64 16.22
C ASN A 50 -4.71 0.46 14.96
N MET A 51 -6.02 0.67 15.08
CA MET A 51 -6.95 0.59 13.96
C MET A 51 -6.72 1.72 12.94
N ILE A 52 -6.46 2.93 13.45
CA ILE A 52 -6.17 4.11 12.62
C ILE A 52 -4.89 3.90 11.82
N VAL A 53 -3.86 3.29 12.43
CA VAL A 53 -2.61 2.95 11.74
C VAL A 53 -2.83 1.95 10.59
N GLY A 54 -3.65 0.91 10.81
CA GLY A 54 -4.02 -0.03 9.75
C GLY A 54 -4.74 0.67 8.58
N PHE A 55 -5.65 1.60 8.88
CA PHE A 55 -6.35 2.38 7.87
C PHE A 55 -5.46 3.35 7.10
N THR A 56 -4.47 4.00 7.74
CA THR A 56 -3.51 4.84 7.01
C THR A 56 -2.65 4.03 6.06
N PHE A 57 -2.24 2.81 6.42
CA PHE A 57 -1.58 1.91 5.47
C PHE A 57 -2.48 1.63 4.27
N ILE A 58 -3.74 1.23 4.46
CA ILE A 58 -4.66 1.02 3.33
C ILE A 58 -4.82 2.29 2.46
N GLY A 59 -4.94 3.47 3.07
CA GLY A 59 -5.05 4.75 2.37
C GLY A 59 -3.81 5.13 1.54
N ILE A 60 -2.61 4.82 2.04
CA ILE A 60 -1.36 4.98 1.28
C ILE A 60 -1.36 4.03 0.08
N GLY A 61 -1.81 2.78 0.26
CA GLY A 61 -1.86 1.77 -0.81
C GLY A 61 -2.78 2.20 -1.94
N PHE A 62 -3.94 2.76 -1.57
CA PHE A 62 -4.86 3.39 -2.51
C PHE A 62 -4.28 4.62 -3.21
N SER A 63 -3.54 5.47 -2.50
CA SER A 63 -2.90 6.65 -3.08
C SER A 63 -1.79 6.30 -4.09
N LEU A 64 -1.13 5.16 -3.91
CA LEU A 64 -0.22 4.61 -4.92
C LEU A 64 -0.98 4.01 -6.11
N ALA A 65 -2.14 3.39 -5.86
CA ALA A 65 -3.02 2.89 -6.91
C ALA A 65 -3.56 4.01 -7.82
N THR A 66 -3.78 5.22 -7.30
CA THR A 66 -4.21 6.36 -8.12
C THR A 66 -3.08 7.01 -8.92
N LYS A 67 -1.81 6.75 -8.53
CA LYS A 67 -0.62 7.19 -9.28
C LYS A 67 -0.24 6.25 -10.43
N TRP A 68 -1.01 5.20 -10.68
CA TRP A 68 -0.85 4.32 -11.84
C TRP A 68 -1.25 5.10 -13.10
N ARG A 69 -0.26 5.59 -13.85
CA ARG A 69 -0.39 6.13 -15.20
C ARG A 69 0.57 5.40 -16.12
#